data_AF-A0AAJ2MV74-F1
#
_entry.id   AF-A0AAJ2MV74-F1
#
_cell.length_a   1.000
_cell.length_b   1.000
_cell.length_c   1.000
_cell.angle_alpha   90.00
_cell.angle_beta   90.00
_cell.angle_gamma   90.00
#
_symmetry.space_group_name_H-M   'P 1'
#
loop_
_entity.id
_entity.type
_entity.pdbx_description
1 polymer ?
#
loop_
_entity_poly.entity_id
_entity_poly.type
_entity_poly.pdbx_seq_one_letter_code
_entity_poly.pdbx_strand_id
1 'polypeptide(L)'
;MADGRLSLPQIRLSRSNSASRTLPFSLLGGSIVYVQSEDGAGERVCREELWRSRKSGSWNSETGGLVSREVPLSPPTAVEIDPSARTAAAGLLRTISKDFVLAEARDYLYDDQERLVEIRKHGRGPDGMLFSQTLNCMKYDKHSRPTWSAQPTPASLRQGGEGLTCDQMDQGNALVQRYLLDDDGRMYASVRSTPPSPSMGRNVMASVRGTSGWTGVAEYIRPSERSVYGYETYAMARMDQQLGVYAINSIEGDLLPADAQPLYQDAVTRLGVKGADLRYDFVNVTIPAEVGMNGFSQLSTYPRIRSHRVAEKMRVHEVLDADSHALRRRAWASDSGPVYRQEDYDKAGRLVQVINGGVNPDVPMPEDAIAADGFDARVLQGSGKGYRVFHFDRRGRPERVLVCGKIAAGAEAGDEVHCGKGDRSVVVYQNNEVSGFLKDAYGWRDRPLAAGSPL
;
A
#
# COMPACT_ATOMS: atom_id res chain seq x y z
N MET A 1 -17.87 -16.42 9.78
CA MET A 1 -16.51 -16.82 9.36
C MET A 1 -15.62 -16.58 10.56
N ALA A 2 -15.06 -17.64 11.14
CA ALA A 2 -14.21 -17.56 12.34
C ALA A 2 -12.83 -18.23 12.15
N ASP A 3 -12.58 -18.83 10.97
CA ASP A 3 -11.37 -19.64 10.68
C ASP A 3 -10.49 -19.09 9.55
N GLY A 4 -10.81 -17.90 9.00
CA GLY A 4 -10.00 -17.22 7.98
C GLY A 4 -10.03 -17.86 6.58
N ARG A 5 -10.88 -18.86 6.35
CA ARG A 5 -11.05 -19.50 5.04
C ARG A 5 -11.91 -18.63 4.13
N LEU A 6 -11.44 -18.41 2.91
CA LEU A 6 -12.24 -17.75 1.89
C LEU A 6 -13.28 -18.74 1.35
N SER A 7 -14.55 -18.35 1.44
CA SER A 7 -15.64 -19.04 0.76
C SER A 7 -15.77 -18.51 -0.67
N LEU A 8 -16.28 -19.37 -1.56
CA LEU A 8 -16.78 -18.93 -2.86
C LEU A 8 -17.81 -17.80 -2.65
N PRO A 9 -17.75 -16.70 -3.41
CA PRO A 9 -18.86 -15.75 -3.43
C PRO A 9 -20.06 -16.46 -4.04
N GLN A 10 -21.09 -16.63 -3.23
CA GLN A 10 -22.35 -17.23 -3.64
C GLN A 10 -23.42 -16.16 -3.63
N ILE A 11 -23.98 -15.85 -4.81
CA ILE A 11 -25.19 -15.05 -4.95
C ILE A 11 -26.34 -16.04 -5.03
N ARG A 12 -26.83 -16.47 -3.86
CA ARG A 12 -27.89 -17.47 -3.72
C ARG A 12 -29.20 -16.83 -3.30
N LEU A 13 -30.29 -17.36 -3.84
CA LEU A 13 -31.64 -17.02 -3.43
C LEU A 13 -32.32 -18.24 -2.80
N SER A 14 -33.21 -18.00 -1.83
CA SER A 14 -34.05 -19.04 -1.22
C SER A 14 -34.93 -19.68 -2.29
N ARG A 15 -35.01 -21.02 -2.41
CA ARG A 15 -35.73 -21.72 -3.50
C ARG A 15 -37.13 -21.17 -3.83
N SER A 16 -37.46 -21.17 -5.12
CA SER A 16 -38.78 -20.94 -5.70
C SER A 16 -39.11 -22.01 -6.74
N ASN A 17 -40.36 -22.09 -7.16
CA ASN A 17 -40.79 -23.02 -8.21
C ASN A 17 -40.68 -22.42 -9.62
N SER A 18 -40.03 -21.27 -9.77
CA SER A 18 -40.00 -20.49 -11.01
C SER A 18 -38.57 -20.25 -11.47
N ALA A 19 -38.28 -20.44 -12.77
CA ALA A 19 -36.97 -20.13 -13.37
C ALA A 19 -36.63 -18.63 -13.40
N SER A 20 -37.57 -17.77 -12.98
CA SER A 20 -37.40 -16.32 -12.91
C SER A 20 -38.24 -15.72 -11.78
N ARG A 21 -37.77 -14.61 -11.22
CA ARG A 21 -38.41 -13.81 -10.18
C ARG A 21 -38.61 -12.39 -10.68
N THR A 22 -39.85 -11.98 -10.84
CA THR A 22 -40.19 -10.57 -11.06
C THR A 22 -40.19 -9.87 -9.70
N LEU A 23 -39.19 -9.04 -9.45
CA LEU A 23 -39.15 -8.18 -8.27
C LEU A 23 -40.19 -7.05 -8.43
N PRO A 24 -40.65 -6.39 -7.34
CA PRO A 24 -41.71 -5.38 -7.43
C PRO A 24 -41.40 -4.31 -8.49
N PHE A 25 -42.34 -4.12 -9.43
CA PHE A 25 -42.29 -3.05 -10.43
C PHE A 25 -43.02 -1.81 -9.91
N SER A 26 -42.32 -0.69 -9.93
CA SER A 26 -42.89 0.64 -9.67
C SER A 26 -43.19 1.37 -10.99
N LEU A 27 -43.78 2.56 -10.88
CA LEU A 27 -43.96 3.48 -12.02
C LEU A 27 -42.64 3.88 -12.70
N LEU A 28 -41.50 3.75 -12.00
CA LEU A 28 -40.17 4.07 -12.52
C LEU A 28 -39.49 2.87 -13.22
N GLY A 29 -39.94 1.65 -12.94
CA GLY A 29 -39.25 0.43 -13.35
C GLY A 29 -39.21 -0.64 -12.28
N GLY A 30 -38.50 -1.72 -12.57
CA GLY A 30 -38.32 -2.88 -11.71
C GLY A 30 -37.26 -3.82 -12.27
N SER A 31 -37.07 -4.96 -11.60
CA SER A 31 -36.06 -5.94 -12.00
C SER A 31 -36.66 -7.32 -12.17
N ILE A 32 -36.14 -8.09 -13.13
CA ILE A 32 -36.42 -9.52 -13.30
C ILE A 32 -35.12 -10.27 -13.06
N VAL A 33 -35.14 -11.28 -12.20
CA VAL A 33 -33.97 -12.10 -11.87
C VAL A 33 -34.19 -13.52 -12.35
N TYR A 34 -33.30 -14.03 -13.18
CA TYR A 34 -33.32 -15.40 -13.67
C TYR A 34 -32.41 -16.26 -12.83
N VAL A 35 -32.91 -17.44 -12.50
CA VAL A 35 -32.30 -18.35 -11.53
C VAL A 35 -32.19 -19.74 -12.11
N GLN A 36 -31.14 -20.45 -11.71
CA GLN A 36 -30.99 -21.87 -12.00
C GLN A 36 -31.02 -22.63 -10.67
N SER A 37 -31.88 -23.64 -10.59
CA SER A 37 -31.96 -24.53 -9.44
C SER A 37 -30.73 -25.43 -9.38
N GLU A 38 -30.12 -25.50 -8.21
CA GLU A 38 -29.05 -26.46 -7.88
C GLU A 38 -29.63 -27.55 -6.96
N ASP A 39 -29.38 -28.80 -7.34
CA ASP A 39 -29.81 -29.97 -6.57
C ASP A 39 -29.25 -29.88 -5.14
N GLY A 40 -30.14 -29.89 -4.16
CA GLY A 40 -29.78 -29.76 -2.73
C GLY A 40 -29.28 -28.37 -2.26
N ALA A 41 -28.79 -27.49 -3.14
CA ALA A 41 -27.97 -26.33 -2.73
C ALA A 41 -28.64 -24.94 -2.80
N GLY A 42 -29.81 -24.83 -3.43
CA GLY A 42 -30.57 -23.57 -3.53
C GLY A 42 -30.80 -23.14 -4.97
N GLU A 43 -31.01 -21.84 -5.20
CA GLU A 43 -31.02 -21.25 -6.54
C GLU A 43 -29.84 -20.29 -6.70
N ARG A 44 -29.16 -20.36 -7.85
CA ARG A 44 -28.13 -19.38 -8.22
C ARG A 44 -28.69 -18.34 -9.18
N VAL A 45 -28.23 -17.10 -9.04
CA VAL A 45 -28.57 -16.02 -9.98
C VAL A 45 -27.72 -16.18 -11.24
N CYS A 46 -28.38 -16.20 -12.40
CA CYS A 46 -27.74 -16.31 -13.71
C CYS A 46 -27.87 -15.02 -14.52
N ARG A 47 -29.00 -14.31 -14.36
CA ARG A 47 -29.21 -13.00 -14.98
C ARG A 47 -30.04 -12.08 -14.12
N GLU A 48 -29.73 -10.80 -14.17
CA GLU A 48 -30.56 -9.71 -13.64
C GLU A 48 -30.87 -8.72 -14.76
N GLU A 49 -32.14 -8.46 -15.02
CA GLU A 49 -32.62 -7.47 -15.98
C GLU A 49 -33.22 -6.27 -15.25
N LEU A 50 -32.69 -5.08 -15.52
CA LEU A 50 -33.20 -3.81 -15.00
C LEU A 50 -34.04 -3.12 -16.08
N TRP A 51 -35.33 -2.96 -15.77
CA TRP A 51 -36.32 -2.37 -16.66
C TRP A 51 -36.67 -0.96 -16.21
N ARG A 52 -36.75 -0.02 -17.17
CA ARG A 52 -37.15 1.37 -16.93
C ARG A 52 -38.45 1.68 -17.65
N SER A 53 -39.30 2.50 -17.02
CA SER A 53 -40.55 2.94 -17.64
C SER A 53 -40.26 3.84 -18.84
N ARG A 54 -40.97 3.60 -19.96
CA ARG A 54 -40.91 4.46 -21.16
C ARG A 54 -41.59 5.81 -20.95
N LYS A 55 -42.44 5.93 -19.93
CA LYS A 55 -43.34 7.08 -19.71
C LYS A 55 -42.91 7.99 -18.56
N SER A 56 -42.01 7.54 -17.68
CA SER A 56 -41.41 8.38 -16.63
C SER A 56 -40.29 9.25 -17.24
N GLY A 57 -40.67 10.28 -17.99
CA GLY A 57 -39.72 11.17 -18.66
C GLY A 57 -40.28 12.51 -19.14
N SER A 58 -41.60 12.70 -19.21
CA SER A 58 -42.15 14.03 -19.50
C SER A 58 -42.25 14.84 -18.21
N TRP A 59 -41.24 15.66 -17.94
CA TRP A 59 -41.37 16.80 -17.05
C TRP A 59 -42.45 17.72 -17.62
N ASN A 60 -43.54 17.95 -16.89
CA ASN A 60 -44.52 18.92 -17.30
C ASN A 60 -44.14 20.29 -16.71
N SER A 61 -43.75 21.22 -17.58
CA SER A 61 -43.38 22.59 -17.22
C SER A 61 -44.54 23.38 -16.61
N GLU A 62 -45.80 23.02 -16.87
CA GLU A 62 -46.98 23.70 -16.32
C GLU A 62 -47.31 23.28 -14.88
N THR A 63 -46.98 22.04 -14.48
CA THR A 63 -47.29 21.51 -13.14
C THR A 63 -46.07 21.39 -12.22
N GLY A 64 -44.87 21.74 -12.70
CA GLY A 64 -43.64 21.75 -11.88
C GLY A 64 -43.24 20.40 -11.30
N GLY A 65 -43.64 19.29 -11.95
CA GLY A 65 -43.44 17.94 -11.42
C GLY A 65 -43.66 16.83 -12.46
N LEU A 66 -43.25 15.61 -12.09
CA LEU A 66 -43.47 14.39 -12.88
C LEU A 66 -44.98 14.08 -12.94
N VAL A 67 -45.54 13.94 -14.15
CA VAL A 67 -46.94 13.55 -14.32
C VAL A 67 -47.07 12.04 -14.08
N SER A 68 -47.67 11.66 -12.95
CA SER A 68 -48.08 10.28 -12.69
C SER A 68 -49.21 9.92 -13.66
N ARG A 69 -48.99 8.91 -14.51
CA ARG A 69 -50.06 8.28 -15.28
C ARG A 69 -50.58 7.10 -14.45
N GLU A 70 -51.81 7.18 -13.95
CA GLU A 70 -52.53 6.09 -13.27
C GLU A 70 -52.95 4.97 -14.24
N VAL A 71 -52.09 4.59 -15.18
CA VAL A 71 -52.36 3.42 -16.03
C VAL A 71 -51.72 2.22 -15.33
N PRO A 72 -52.43 1.10 -15.13
CA PRO A 72 -51.80 -0.11 -14.65
C PRO A 72 -50.74 -0.54 -15.66
N LEU A 73 -49.47 -0.27 -15.35
CA LEU A 73 -48.35 -0.71 -16.16
C LEU A 73 -48.25 -2.22 -15.95
N SER A 74 -48.39 -2.99 -17.04
CA SER A 74 -48.16 -4.43 -16.97
C SER A 74 -46.64 -4.64 -16.94
N PRO A 75 -46.08 -5.24 -15.87
CA PRO A 75 -44.66 -5.56 -15.84
C PRO A 75 -44.31 -6.48 -17.02
N PRO A 76 -43.07 -6.41 -17.54
CA PRO A 76 -42.61 -7.36 -18.54
C PRO A 76 -42.77 -8.79 -18.01
N THR A 77 -43.27 -9.69 -18.85
CA THR A 77 -43.24 -11.12 -18.55
C THR A 77 -41.82 -11.62 -18.77
N ALA A 78 -41.29 -12.36 -17.79
CA ALA A 78 -40.00 -13.02 -17.94
C ALA A 78 -40.06 -13.96 -19.16
N VAL A 79 -39.05 -13.89 -20.02
CA VAL A 79 -38.95 -14.75 -21.20
C VAL A 79 -38.08 -15.95 -20.84
N GLU A 80 -38.46 -17.14 -21.29
CA GLU A 80 -37.61 -18.31 -21.13
C GLU A 80 -36.33 -18.11 -21.93
N ILE A 81 -35.22 -17.94 -21.21
CA ILE A 81 -33.88 -17.78 -21.75
C ILE A 81 -33.03 -18.91 -21.18
N ASP A 82 -32.06 -19.39 -21.95
CA ASP A 82 -31.02 -20.25 -21.37
C ASP A 82 -30.19 -19.40 -20.40
N PRO A 83 -30.29 -19.64 -19.08
CA PRO A 83 -29.59 -18.84 -18.08
C PRO A 83 -28.07 -19.07 -18.13
N SER A 84 -27.59 -20.13 -18.79
CA SER A 84 -26.18 -20.49 -18.88
C SER A 84 -25.48 -19.98 -20.14
N ALA A 85 -26.23 -19.51 -21.14
CA ALA A 85 -25.67 -19.10 -22.43
C ALA A 85 -25.16 -17.64 -22.43
N ARG A 86 -23.91 -17.44 -22.90
CA ARG A 86 -23.40 -16.11 -23.23
C ARG A 86 -24.29 -15.47 -24.29
N THR A 87 -25.07 -14.45 -23.90
CA THR A 87 -26.03 -13.81 -24.82
C THR A 87 -25.46 -12.51 -25.38
N ALA A 88 -25.62 -12.28 -26.69
CA ALA A 88 -25.20 -11.02 -27.31
C ALA A 88 -26.07 -9.84 -26.84
N ALA A 89 -25.46 -8.67 -26.61
CA ALA A 89 -26.17 -7.46 -26.16
C ALA A 89 -27.33 -7.06 -27.09
N ALA A 90 -27.17 -7.28 -28.40
CA ALA A 90 -28.22 -7.01 -29.39
C ALA A 90 -29.41 -7.97 -29.30
N GLY A 91 -29.21 -9.22 -28.87
CA GLY A 91 -30.30 -10.17 -28.61
C GLY A 91 -31.08 -9.77 -27.35
N LEU A 92 -30.36 -9.40 -26.30
CA LEU A 92 -30.91 -8.97 -25.00
C LEU A 92 -31.81 -7.74 -25.10
N LEU A 93 -31.30 -6.66 -25.70
CA LEU A 93 -31.96 -5.35 -25.69
C LEU A 93 -33.01 -5.18 -26.81
N ARG A 94 -33.29 -6.26 -27.56
CA ARG A 94 -34.44 -6.35 -28.46
C ARG A 94 -35.74 -6.69 -27.72
N THR A 95 -35.67 -7.19 -26.49
CA THR A 95 -36.86 -7.51 -25.69
C THR A 95 -37.54 -6.20 -25.27
N ILE A 96 -38.64 -5.90 -25.93
CA ILE A 96 -39.37 -4.63 -25.79
C ILE A 96 -40.74 -4.92 -25.19
N SER A 97 -41.00 -4.40 -23.99
CA SER A 97 -42.35 -4.24 -23.48
C SER A 97 -42.95 -2.94 -24.00
N LYS A 98 -44.28 -2.90 -24.13
CA LYS A 98 -45.05 -1.71 -24.52
C LYS A 98 -44.81 -0.54 -23.57
N ASP A 99 -44.64 -0.83 -22.29
CA ASP A 99 -44.57 0.19 -21.22
C ASP A 99 -43.17 0.34 -20.61
N PHE A 100 -42.31 -0.67 -20.75
CA PHE A 100 -40.95 -0.68 -20.21
C PHE A 100 -39.91 -0.95 -21.29
N VAL A 101 -38.70 -0.43 -21.08
CA VAL A 101 -37.51 -0.74 -21.88
C VAL A 101 -36.48 -1.40 -20.98
N LEU A 102 -35.88 -2.49 -21.47
CA LEU A 102 -34.73 -3.08 -20.81
C LEU A 102 -33.58 -2.08 -20.88
N ALA A 103 -33.18 -1.53 -19.74
CA ALA A 103 -32.15 -0.52 -19.66
C ALA A 103 -30.76 -1.14 -19.51
N GLU A 104 -30.69 -2.21 -18.71
CA GLU A 104 -29.46 -2.90 -18.38
C GLU A 104 -29.78 -4.38 -18.11
N ALA A 105 -28.87 -5.26 -18.49
CA ALA A 105 -28.89 -6.66 -18.08
C ALA A 105 -27.50 -7.02 -17.53
N ARG A 106 -27.47 -7.88 -16.52
CA ARG A 106 -26.24 -8.45 -15.95
C ARG A 106 -26.29 -9.95 -16.05
N ASP A 107 -25.27 -10.52 -16.66
CA ASP A 107 -25.06 -11.95 -16.78
C ASP A 107 -24.02 -12.39 -15.73
N TYR A 108 -24.35 -13.46 -15.01
CA TYR A 108 -23.48 -14.10 -14.03
C TYR A 108 -23.05 -15.45 -14.62
N LEU A 109 -21.79 -15.53 -15.04
CA LEU A 109 -21.25 -16.68 -15.77
C LEU A 109 -20.45 -17.58 -14.82
N TYR A 110 -20.69 -18.88 -14.94
CA TYR A 110 -20.09 -19.92 -14.11
C TYR A 110 -19.21 -20.85 -14.95
N ASP A 111 -18.18 -21.43 -14.34
CA ASP A 111 -17.37 -22.48 -14.97
C ASP A 111 -18.02 -23.88 -14.83
N ASP A 112 -17.37 -24.90 -15.39
CA ASP A 112 -17.83 -26.30 -15.32
C ASP A 112 -17.90 -26.87 -13.90
N GLN A 113 -17.27 -26.18 -12.92
CA GLN A 113 -17.34 -26.51 -11.50
C GLN A 113 -18.37 -25.64 -10.75
N GLU A 114 -19.22 -24.94 -11.50
CA GLU A 114 -20.30 -24.09 -10.99
C GLU A 114 -19.82 -22.90 -10.15
N ARG A 115 -18.61 -22.40 -10.41
CA ARG A 115 -18.03 -21.25 -9.71
C ARG A 115 -18.22 -19.99 -10.53
N LEU A 116 -18.65 -18.90 -9.90
CA LEU A 116 -18.81 -17.60 -10.58
C LEU A 116 -17.44 -17.12 -11.08
N VAL A 117 -17.27 -16.98 -12.40
CA VAL A 117 -16.00 -16.57 -13.02
C VAL A 117 -16.06 -15.19 -13.65
N GLU A 118 -17.26 -14.74 -14.02
CA GLU A 118 -17.43 -13.46 -14.70
C GLU A 118 -18.81 -12.86 -14.41
N ILE A 119 -18.84 -11.55 -14.15
CA ILE A 119 -20.07 -10.75 -14.15
C ILE A 119 -19.98 -9.79 -15.33
N ARG A 120 -20.91 -9.87 -16.27
CA ARG A 120 -20.94 -9.05 -17.46
C ARG A 120 -22.19 -8.18 -17.49
N LYS A 121 -22.02 -6.92 -17.87
CA LYS A 121 -23.09 -5.93 -17.99
C LYS A 121 -23.35 -5.62 -19.45
N HIS A 122 -24.63 -5.56 -19.80
CA HIS A 122 -25.14 -5.19 -21.11
C HIS A 122 -26.07 -4.00 -20.94
N GLY A 123 -26.05 -3.06 -21.88
CA GLY A 123 -26.94 -1.91 -21.81
C GLY A 123 -26.85 -1.04 -23.04
N ARG A 124 -27.49 0.12 -22.95
CA ARG A 124 -27.43 1.16 -23.98
C ARG A 124 -26.81 2.43 -23.40
N GLY A 125 -25.78 2.96 -24.07
CA GLY A 125 -25.10 4.19 -23.68
C GLY A 125 -25.96 5.43 -23.91
N PRO A 126 -25.54 6.62 -23.41
CA PRO A 126 -26.23 7.88 -23.66
C PRO A 126 -26.32 8.26 -25.16
N ASP A 127 -25.37 7.78 -25.95
CA ASP A 127 -25.32 7.87 -27.42
C ASP A 127 -26.29 6.92 -28.14
N GLY A 128 -27.02 6.09 -27.39
CA GLY A 128 -27.93 5.09 -27.93
C GLY A 128 -27.24 3.82 -28.43
N MET A 129 -25.90 3.72 -28.36
CA MET A 129 -25.16 2.54 -28.78
C MET A 129 -25.24 1.42 -27.75
N LEU A 130 -25.26 0.17 -28.22
CA LEU A 130 -25.21 -0.99 -27.34
C LEU A 130 -23.80 -1.19 -26.79
N PHE A 131 -23.69 -1.60 -25.53
CA PHE A 131 -22.42 -1.98 -24.93
C PHE A 131 -22.52 -3.33 -24.22
N SER A 132 -21.39 -4.02 -24.12
CA SER A 132 -21.20 -5.21 -23.32
C SER A 132 -19.84 -5.14 -22.63
N GLN A 133 -19.84 -5.19 -21.30
CA GLN A 133 -18.66 -4.89 -20.49
C GLN A 133 -18.57 -5.83 -19.30
N THR A 134 -17.40 -6.40 -19.10
CA THR A 134 -17.12 -7.20 -17.91
C THR A 134 -16.98 -6.30 -16.70
N LEU A 135 -17.76 -6.55 -15.65
CA LEU A 135 -17.72 -5.81 -14.39
C LEU A 135 -16.76 -6.43 -13.38
N ASN A 136 -16.67 -7.76 -13.36
CA ASN A 136 -15.84 -8.47 -12.42
C ASN A 136 -15.42 -9.81 -13.03
N CYS A 137 -14.17 -10.18 -12.81
CA CYS A 137 -13.60 -11.46 -13.16
C CYS A 137 -13.05 -12.13 -11.92
N MET A 138 -13.13 -13.46 -11.88
CA MET A 138 -12.73 -14.25 -10.74
C MET A 138 -11.96 -15.49 -11.18
N LYS A 139 -10.90 -15.82 -10.44
CA LYS A 139 -10.14 -17.06 -10.65
C LYS A 139 -9.96 -17.80 -9.34
N TYR A 140 -9.89 -19.11 -9.46
CA TYR A 140 -9.81 -20.05 -8.36
C TYR A 140 -8.59 -20.94 -8.52
N ASP A 141 -8.07 -21.45 -7.41
CA ASP A 141 -7.05 -22.49 -7.46
C ASP A 141 -7.65 -23.89 -7.71
N LYS A 142 -6.78 -24.90 -7.72
CA LYS A 142 -7.15 -26.32 -7.91
C LYS A 142 -8.10 -26.88 -6.84
N HIS A 143 -8.24 -26.21 -5.71
CA HIS A 143 -9.14 -26.59 -4.62
C HIS A 143 -10.39 -25.71 -4.57
N SER A 144 -10.69 -24.97 -5.63
CA SER A 144 -11.85 -24.08 -5.73
C SER A 144 -11.84 -22.94 -4.70
N ARG A 145 -10.66 -22.46 -4.30
CA ARG A 145 -10.51 -21.29 -3.43
C ARG A 145 -10.25 -20.05 -4.27
N PRO A 146 -10.91 -18.90 -4.01
CA PRO A 146 -10.69 -17.68 -4.79
C PRO A 146 -9.28 -17.14 -4.51
N THR A 147 -8.52 -16.88 -5.58
CA THR A 147 -7.13 -16.39 -5.47
C THR A 147 -6.91 -15.07 -6.20
N TRP A 148 -7.86 -14.68 -7.06
CA TRP A 148 -7.75 -13.49 -7.87
C TRP A 148 -9.15 -12.97 -8.23
N SER A 149 -9.31 -11.65 -8.17
CA SER A 149 -10.41 -10.95 -8.81
C SER A 149 -9.89 -9.73 -9.56
N ALA A 150 -10.61 -9.31 -10.60
CA ALA A 150 -10.31 -8.07 -11.30
C ALA A 150 -11.57 -7.33 -11.70
N GLN A 151 -11.45 -6.02 -11.77
CA GLN A 151 -12.51 -5.11 -12.20
C GLN A 151 -11.91 -4.08 -13.17
N PRO A 152 -12.65 -3.69 -14.22
CA PRO A 152 -12.21 -2.63 -15.10
C PRO A 152 -12.04 -1.33 -14.32
N THR A 153 -11.06 -0.52 -14.71
CA THR A 153 -10.98 0.86 -14.21
C THR A 153 -12.13 1.69 -14.76
N PRO A 154 -12.57 2.75 -14.04
CA PRO A 154 -13.57 3.69 -14.58
C PRO A 154 -13.21 4.25 -15.96
N ALA A 155 -11.91 4.43 -16.24
CA ALA A 155 -11.43 4.90 -17.54
C ALA A 155 -11.56 3.84 -18.66
N SER A 156 -11.50 2.54 -18.33
CA SER A 156 -11.69 1.44 -19.28
C SER A 156 -13.16 1.12 -19.56
N LEU A 157 -14.08 1.59 -18.73
CA LEU A 157 -15.53 1.56 -18.96
C LEU A 157 -15.91 2.64 -19.99
N ARG A 158 -15.52 2.45 -21.26
CA ARG A 158 -15.91 3.37 -22.35
C ARG A 158 -17.44 3.38 -22.53
N GLN A 159 -18.02 4.53 -22.85
CA GLN A 159 -19.40 4.56 -23.36
C GLN A 159 -19.34 4.18 -24.86
N GLY A 160 -19.75 2.94 -25.18
CA GLY A 160 -19.75 2.38 -26.54
C GLY A 160 -18.64 1.35 -26.80
N GLY A 161 -19.02 0.16 -27.28
CA GLY A 161 -18.10 -0.93 -27.65
C GLY A 161 -18.07 -2.12 -26.67
N GLU A 162 -17.28 -3.15 -27.03
CA GLU A 162 -16.96 -4.28 -26.14
C GLU A 162 -15.87 -3.86 -25.14
N GLY A 163 -16.11 -4.11 -23.85
CA GLY A 163 -15.14 -3.89 -22.78
C GLY A 163 -14.06 -4.99 -22.73
N LEU A 164 -13.10 -4.85 -21.82
CA LEU A 164 -12.11 -5.90 -21.53
C LEU A 164 -12.81 -7.20 -21.15
N THR A 165 -12.34 -8.32 -21.71
CA THR A 165 -12.71 -9.67 -21.29
C THR A 165 -11.85 -10.14 -20.12
N CYS A 166 -12.27 -11.17 -19.39
CA CYS A 166 -11.50 -11.68 -18.24
C CYS A 166 -10.10 -12.18 -18.59
N ASP A 167 -9.89 -12.66 -19.83
CA ASP A 167 -8.57 -13.11 -20.30
C ASP A 167 -7.63 -11.95 -20.62
N GLN A 168 -8.18 -10.75 -20.84
CA GLN A 168 -7.42 -9.53 -21.10
C GLN A 168 -7.13 -8.74 -19.83
N MET A 169 -7.79 -9.03 -18.71
CA MET A 169 -7.61 -8.27 -17.46
C MET A 169 -6.37 -8.71 -16.70
N ASP A 170 -5.49 -7.75 -16.43
CA ASP A 170 -4.31 -7.91 -15.59
C ASP A 170 -4.01 -6.64 -14.78
N GLN A 171 -2.96 -6.67 -13.97
CA GLN A 171 -2.58 -5.53 -13.11
C GLN A 171 -2.19 -4.28 -13.92
N GLY A 172 -1.84 -4.42 -15.20
CA GLY A 172 -1.46 -3.32 -16.09
C GLY A 172 -2.65 -2.57 -16.68
N ASN A 173 -3.86 -3.13 -16.67
CA ASN A 173 -5.05 -2.50 -17.26
C ASN A 173 -6.32 -2.54 -16.41
N ALA A 174 -6.33 -3.28 -15.29
CA ALA A 174 -7.48 -3.48 -14.43
C ALA A 174 -7.12 -3.29 -12.94
N LEU A 175 -8.12 -2.99 -12.12
CA LEU A 175 -8.02 -3.09 -10.67
C LEU A 175 -8.00 -4.57 -10.31
N VAL A 176 -6.90 -5.05 -9.75
CA VAL A 176 -6.71 -6.47 -9.43
C VAL A 176 -6.62 -6.65 -7.93
N GLN A 177 -7.31 -7.66 -7.41
CA GLN A 177 -7.12 -8.14 -6.05
C GLN A 177 -6.68 -9.60 -6.05
N ARG A 178 -5.50 -9.87 -5.49
CA ARG A 178 -4.98 -11.23 -5.27
C ARG A 178 -5.16 -11.61 -3.81
N TYR A 179 -5.55 -12.85 -3.56
CA TYR A 179 -5.64 -13.43 -2.23
C TYR A 179 -4.52 -14.46 -2.06
N LEU A 180 -3.67 -14.27 -1.06
CA LEU A 180 -2.58 -15.19 -0.75
C LEU A 180 -3.04 -16.13 0.37
N LEU A 181 -2.99 -17.42 0.07
CA LEU A 181 -3.50 -18.49 0.91
C LEU A 181 -2.34 -19.38 1.35
N ASP A 182 -2.36 -19.83 2.61
CA ASP A 182 -1.46 -20.87 3.08
C ASP A 182 -1.89 -22.26 2.56
N ASP A 183 -1.11 -23.30 2.89
CA ASP A 183 -1.38 -24.67 2.47
C ASP A 183 -2.74 -25.17 2.96
N ASP A 184 -3.19 -24.72 4.13
CA ASP A 184 -4.49 -25.03 4.73
C ASP A 184 -5.66 -24.23 4.11
N GLY A 185 -5.36 -23.29 3.22
CA GLY A 185 -6.33 -22.43 2.53
C GLY A 185 -6.82 -21.24 3.33
N ARG A 186 -6.12 -20.86 4.40
CA ARG A 186 -6.39 -19.63 5.14
C ARG A 186 -5.70 -18.47 4.45
N MET A 187 -6.41 -17.37 4.34
CA MET A 187 -5.84 -16.14 3.80
C MET A 187 -4.85 -15.54 4.81
N TYR A 188 -3.61 -15.29 4.38
CA TYR A 188 -2.62 -14.57 5.17
C TYR A 188 -2.29 -13.19 4.59
N ALA A 189 -2.67 -12.93 3.33
CA ALA A 189 -2.58 -11.60 2.76
C ALA A 189 -3.60 -11.35 1.64
N SER A 190 -3.89 -10.07 1.42
CA SER A 190 -4.66 -9.57 0.28
C SER A 190 -3.89 -8.46 -0.41
N VAL A 191 -3.62 -8.60 -1.71
CA VAL A 191 -2.87 -7.63 -2.52
C VAL A 191 -3.81 -6.93 -3.48
N ARG A 192 -3.97 -5.63 -3.31
CA ARG A 192 -4.74 -4.76 -4.22
C ARG A 192 -3.77 -4.02 -5.13
N SER A 193 -3.95 -4.14 -6.45
CA SER A 193 -3.12 -3.51 -7.47
C SER A 193 -3.96 -2.57 -8.35
N THR A 194 -3.36 -1.43 -8.67
CA THR A 194 -3.89 -0.42 -9.57
C THR A 194 -2.98 -0.30 -10.78
N PRO A 195 -3.54 -0.22 -12.00
CA PRO A 195 -2.75 -0.07 -13.20
C PRO A 195 -2.07 1.30 -13.25
N PRO A 196 -1.06 1.48 -14.13
CA PRO A 196 -0.40 2.76 -14.31
C PRO A 196 -1.44 3.86 -14.56
N SER A 197 -1.38 4.95 -13.77
CA SER A 197 -2.24 6.10 -14.03
C SER A 197 -1.79 6.76 -15.34
N PRO A 198 -2.70 7.07 -16.28
CA PRO A 198 -2.37 7.95 -17.39
C PRO A 198 -1.90 9.25 -16.77
N SER A 199 -0.67 9.66 -17.07
CA SER A 199 0.06 10.75 -16.42
C SER A 199 -0.70 12.08 -16.45
N MET A 200 -1.64 12.28 -15.52
CA MET A 200 -2.22 13.57 -15.21
C MET A 200 -1.28 14.31 -14.26
N GLY A 201 -0.10 14.69 -14.75
CA GLY A 201 0.76 15.80 -14.31
C GLY A 201 0.95 16.17 -12.83
N ARG A 202 0.52 15.38 -11.84
CA ARG A 202 0.54 15.76 -10.42
C ARG A 202 0.65 14.52 -9.54
N ASN A 203 1.89 14.17 -9.20
CA ASN A 203 2.34 13.86 -7.84
C ASN A 203 3.82 13.41 -7.91
N VAL A 204 4.71 14.41 -7.95
CA VAL A 204 6.16 14.24 -8.11
C VAL A 204 6.82 13.51 -6.92
N MET A 205 6.13 13.26 -5.81
CA MET A 205 6.70 12.47 -4.70
C MET A 205 6.61 10.95 -4.89
N ALA A 206 5.83 10.45 -5.86
CA ALA A 206 5.89 9.04 -6.26
C ALA A 206 7.03 8.75 -7.27
N SER A 207 7.72 9.79 -7.74
CA SER A 207 8.59 9.71 -8.93
C SER A 207 10.09 9.50 -8.67
N VAL A 208 10.50 9.15 -7.44
CA VAL A 208 11.93 8.84 -7.18
C VAL A 208 12.34 7.46 -7.71
N ARG A 209 11.39 6.57 -8.04
CA ARG A 209 11.67 5.26 -8.65
C ARG A 209 10.63 5.00 -9.74
N GLY A 210 11.05 4.90 -11.00
CA GLY A 210 10.19 4.99 -12.19
C GLY A 210 8.97 4.08 -12.18
N THR A 211 7.80 4.64 -11.80
CA THR A 211 6.51 3.95 -11.79
C THR A 211 5.88 3.96 -13.19
N SER A 212 6.51 3.29 -14.17
CA SER A 212 5.86 3.03 -15.47
C SER A 212 4.92 1.84 -15.42
N GLY A 213 4.96 1.05 -14.34
CA GLY A 213 4.16 -0.15 -14.11
C GLY A 213 3.03 0.02 -13.09
N TRP A 214 2.35 -1.09 -12.81
CA TRP A 214 1.29 -1.11 -11.79
C TRP A 214 1.86 -0.86 -10.38
N THR A 215 1.01 -0.33 -9.51
CA THR A 215 1.33 -0.13 -8.08
C THR A 215 0.32 -0.86 -7.22
N GLY A 216 0.66 -1.18 -5.97
CA GLY A 216 -0.24 -1.94 -5.12
C GLY A 216 0.01 -1.79 -3.63
N VAL A 217 -0.95 -2.30 -2.86
CA VAL A 217 -0.90 -2.40 -1.40
C VAL A 217 -1.23 -3.83 -1.01
N ALA A 218 -0.39 -4.44 -0.19
CA ALA A 218 -0.70 -5.73 0.44
C ALA A 218 -1.08 -5.52 1.90
N GLU A 219 -2.18 -6.12 2.32
CA GLU A 219 -2.62 -6.21 3.71
C GLU A 219 -2.32 -7.62 4.21
N TYR A 220 -1.49 -7.73 5.24
CA TYR A 220 -1.15 -9.01 5.85
C TYR A 220 -1.99 -9.19 7.11
N ILE A 221 -2.64 -10.35 7.18
CA ILE A 221 -3.61 -10.66 8.21
C ILE A 221 -3.16 -11.87 9.01
N ARG A 222 -3.58 -11.91 10.27
CA ARG A 222 -3.40 -13.05 11.16
C ARG A 222 -4.67 -13.31 11.96
N PRO A 223 -4.88 -14.55 12.45
CA PRO A 223 -5.98 -14.84 13.37
C PRO A 223 -5.92 -13.90 14.59
N SER A 224 -7.09 -13.43 15.02
CA SER A 224 -7.22 -12.55 16.18
C SER A 224 -8.52 -12.81 16.92
N GLU A 225 -8.41 -13.09 18.22
CA GLU A 225 -9.55 -13.22 19.13
C GLU A 225 -10.20 -11.87 19.47
N ARG A 226 -9.50 -10.76 19.19
CA ARG A 226 -9.98 -9.40 19.46
C ARG A 226 -10.84 -8.86 18.32
N SER A 227 -10.67 -9.40 17.12
CA SER A 227 -11.42 -8.99 15.94
C SER A 227 -12.76 -9.70 15.87
N VAL A 228 -13.84 -8.94 15.61
CA VAL A 228 -15.18 -9.49 15.33
C VAL A 228 -15.16 -10.44 14.12
N TYR A 229 -14.20 -10.25 13.20
CA TYR A 229 -14.03 -11.07 12.01
C TYR A 229 -13.12 -12.30 12.22
N GLY A 230 -12.51 -12.46 13.40
CA GLY A 230 -11.58 -13.54 13.72
C GLY A 230 -10.16 -13.35 13.16
N TYR A 231 -9.89 -12.22 12.51
CA TYR A 231 -8.58 -11.85 11.96
C TYR A 231 -8.32 -10.35 12.08
N GLU A 232 -7.05 -9.97 12.21
CA GLU A 232 -6.60 -8.57 12.23
C GLU A 232 -5.50 -8.33 11.20
N THR A 233 -5.47 -7.12 10.65
CA THR A 233 -4.36 -6.68 9.79
C THR A 233 -3.22 -6.23 10.67
N TYR A 234 -2.10 -6.95 10.62
CA TYR A 234 -0.94 -6.65 11.48
C TYR A 234 0.18 -5.92 10.73
N ALA A 235 0.17 -5.94 9.39
CA ALA A 235 1.11 -5.20 8.56
C ALA A 235 0.52 -4.79 7.20
N MET A 236 1.06 -3.73 6.62
CA MET A 236 0.74 -3.28 5.26
C MET A 236 2.02 -3.05 4.45
N ALA A 237 2.09 -3.64 3.26
CA ALA A 237 3.14 -3.37 2.30
C ALA A 237 2.71 -2.43 1.18
N ARG A 238 3.66 -1.65 0.67
CA ARG A 238 3.56 -1.01 -0.64
C ARG A 238 4.33 -1.81 -1.67
N MET A 239 3.77 -1.86 -2.87
CA MET A 239 4.26 -2.67 -3.97
C MET A 239 4.32 -1.91 -5.28
N ASP A 240 5.26 -2.28 -6.14
CA ASP A 240 5.31 -1.88 -7.54
C ASP A 240 5.73 -3.05 -8.43
N GLN A 241 5.38 -2.98 -9.71
CA GLN A 241 5.69 -3.99 -10.71
C GLN A 241 7.17 -4.39 -10.81
N GLN A 242 8.10 -3.44 -10.65
CA GLN A 242 9.54 -3.70 -10.79
C GLN A 242 10.18 -4.19 -9.49
N LEU A 243 9.82 -3.59 -8.35
CA LEU A 243 10.46 -3.88 -7.06
C LEU A 243 9.70 -4.92 -6.22
N GLY A 244 8.49 -5.32 -6.59
CA GLY A 244 7.63 -6.09 -5.69
C GLY A 244 7.35 -5.29 -4.42
N VAL A 245 7.45 -5.91 -3.23
CA VAL A 245 7.32 -5.23 -1.93
C VAL A 245 8.55 -4.35 -1.67
N TYR A 246 8.35 -3.03 -1.64
CA TYR A 246 9.46 -2.09 -1.39
C TYR A 246 9.39 -1.40 -0.03
N ALA A 247 8.25 -1.47 0.65
CA ALA A 247 8.09 -0.97 2.01
C ALA A 247 7.03 -1.76 2.77
N ILE A 248 7.25 -2.03 4.05
CA ILE A 248 6.28 -2.65 4.97
C ILE A 248 6.16 -1.77 6.20
N ASN A 249 4.94 -1.43 6.60
CA ASN A 249 4.66 -0.78 7.88
C ASN A 249 3.93 -1.79 8.77
N SER A 250 4.35 -1.89 10.02
CA SER A 250 3.57 -2.61 11.01
C SER A 250 2.36 -1.78 11.44
N ILE A 251 1.26 -2.47 11.74
CA ILE A 251 0.05 -1.88 12.34
C ILE A 251 -0.06 -2.36 13.79
N GLU A 252 0.14 -3.65 14.03
CA GLU A 252 0.00 -4.26 15.36
C GLU A 252 1.14 -5.25 15.66
N GLY A 253 1.90 -4.93 16.72
CA GLY A 253 3.02 -5.76 17.18
C GLY A 253 4.27 -5.61 16.33
N ASP A 254 5.32 -6.32 16.71
CA ASP A 254 6.64 -6.13 16.11
C ASP A 254 6.80 -7.03 14.89
N LEU A 255 7.35 -6.48 13.80
CA LEU A 255 7.77 -7.24 12.63
C LEU A 255 9.26 -7.57 12.79
N LEU A 256 9.62 -8.83 12.57
CA LEU A 256 10.95 -9.37 12.83
C LEU A 256 11.53 -8.98 14.21
N PRO A 257 11.06 -9.60 15.30
CA PRO A 257 11.62 -9.34 16.63
C PRO A 257 13.13 -9.56 16.74
N ALA A 258 13.70 -10.44 15.90
CA ALA A 258 15.14 -10.70 15.85
C ALA A 258 15.98 -9.48 15.42
N ASP A 259 15.38 -8.50 14.74
CA ASP A 259 16.07 -7.26 14.36
C ASP A 259 16.03 -6.20 15.46
N ALA A 260 15.24 -6.40 16.52
CA ALA A 260 15.02 -5.41 17.55
C ALA A 260 16.32 -5.07 18.29
N GLN A 261 16.80 -3.86 18.07
CA GLN A 261 17.96 -3.32 18.78
C GLN A 261 17.55 -2.78 20.16
N PRO A 262 18.47 -2.70 21.15
CA PRO A 262 18.15 -2.17 22.47
C PRO A 262 17.52 -0.77 22.45
N LEU A 263 17.97 0.09 21.53
CA LEU A 263 17.43 1.45 21.35
C LEU A 263 15.93 1.44 21.00
N TYR A 264 15.49 0.48 20.20
CA TYR A 264 14.08 0.31 19.88
C TYR A 264 13.27 -0.14 21.09
N GLN A 265 13.79 -1.08 21.88
CA GLN A 265 13.10 -1.60 23.06
C GLN A 265 12.88 -0.49 24.10
N ASP A 266 13.88 0.38 24.29
CA ASP A 266 13.76 1.58 25.13
C ASP A 266 12.70 2.55 24.59
N ALA A 267 12.71 2.85 23.28
CA ALA A 267 11.72 3.71 22.65
C ALA A 267 10.29 3.17 22.80
N VAL A 268 10.08 1.86 22.60
CA VAL A 268 8.78 1.20 22.82
C VAL A 268 8.31 1.37 24.27
N THR A 269 9.23 1.25 25.23
CA THR A 269 8.92 1.38 26.67
C THR A 269 8.55 2.82 27.02
N ARG A 270 9.33 3.79 26.54
CA ARG A 270 9.13 5.22 26.82
C ARG A 270 7.91 5.82 26.12
N LEU A 271 7.68 5.46 24.87
CA LEU A 271 6.65 6.06 24.02
C LEU A 271 5.34 5.26 24.00
N GLY A 272 5.36 3.99 24.43
CA GLY A 272 4.18 3.12 24.44
C GLY A 272 3.67 2.70 23.06
N VAL A 273 4.36 3.06 21.97
CA VAL A 273 3.97 2.73 20.58
C VAL A 273 4.62 1.41 20.17
N LYS A 274 3.88 0.30 20.29
CA LYS A 274 4.28 -1.01 19.74
C LYS A 274 3.82 -1.13 18.29
N GLY A 275 4.68 -1.64 17.40
CA GLY A 275 4.33 -1.92 16.01
C GLY A 275 4.04 -0.70 15.13
N ALA A 276 3.05 0.13 15.44
CA ALA A 276 2.50 1.14 14.53
C ALA A 276 3.51 2.14 13.91
N ASP A 277 4.63 2.41 14.59
CA ASP A 277 5.69 3.32 14.08
C ASP A 277 6.85 2.60 13.37
N LEU A 278 6.81 1.26 13.32
CA LEU A 278 7.86 0.42 12.73
C LEU A 278 7.63 0.25 11.23
N ARG A 279 8.67 0.59 10.46
CA ARG A 279 8.70 0.48 9.00
C ARG A 279 9.95 -0.24 8.52
N TYR A 280 9.81 -1.12 7.55
CA TYR A 280 10.92 -1.71 6.79
C TYR A 280 10.90 -1.20 5.36
N ASP A 281 12.04 -0.76 4.85
CA ASP A 281 12.22 -0.37 3.44
C ASP A 281 13.25 -1.28 2.77
N PHE A 282 12.97 -1.63 1.51
CA PHE A 282 13.82 -2.48 0.67
C PHE A 282 14.30 -1.70 -0.55
N VAL A 283 15.59 -1.84 -0.86
CA VAL A 283 16.25 -1.00 -1.85
C VAL A 283 17.06 -1.88 -2.79
N ASN A 284 16.80 -1.75 -4.09
CA ASN A 284 17.42 -2.52 -5.17
C ASN A 284 17.30 -4.04 -5.02
N VAL A 285 16.25 -4.50 -4.33
CA VAL A 285 15.90 -5.91 -4.22
C VAL A 285 14.44 -6.08 -4.53
N THR A 286 14.11 -7.10 -5.31
CA THR A 286 12.72 -7.42 -5.65
C THR A 286 12.19 -8.39 -4.59
N ILE A 287 11.20 -7.96 -3.82
CA ILE A 287 10.62 -8.78 -2.75
C ILE A 287 9.25 -9.30 -3.18
N PRO A 288 8.99 -10.61 -3.14
CA PRO A 288 7.67 -11.17 -3.46
C PRO A 288 6.63 -10.79 -2.38
N ALA A 289 5.34 -10.75 -2.74
CA ALA A 289 4.25 -10.53 -1.77
C ALA A 289 4.16 -11.68 -0.75
N GLU A 290 4.63 -12.86 -1.15
CA GLU A 290 4.66 -14.07 -0.38
C GLU A 290 5.63 -13.99 0.82
N VAL A 291 6.47 -12.95 0.91
CA VAL A 291 7.39 -12.71 2.04
C VAL A 291 6.68 -12.63 3.39
N GLY A 292 5.40 -12.23 3.43
CA GLY A 292 4.62 -12.19 4.67
C GLY A 292 4.09 -13.55 5.15
N MET A 293 4.29 -14.61 4.36
CA MET A 293 4.02 -15.97 4.82
C MET A 293 4.88 -16.27 6.06
N ASN A 294 4.33 -17.01 7.02
CA ASN A 294 5.00 -17.34 8.28
C ASN A 294 5.52 -16.10 9.04
N GLY A 295 4.71 -15.03 9.07
CA GLY A 295 4.96 -13.85 9.91
C GLY A 295 6.22 -13.07 9.53
N PHE A 296 6.57 -13.00 8.24
CA PHE A 296 7.76 -12.34 7.73
C PHE A 296 9.11 -12.95 8.16
N SER A 297 9.14 -14.20 8.60
CA SER A 297 10.39 -14.87 9.04
C SER A 297 11.53 -14.85 7.99
N GLN A 298 11.21 -14.78 6.70
CA GLN A 298 12.19 -14.72 5.61
C GLN A 298 12.69 -13.31 5.30
N LEU A 299 12.15 -12.27 5.94
CA LEU A 299 12.48 -10.89 5.62
C LEU A 299 13.94 -10.55 5.97
N SER A 300 14.58 -11.31 6.88
CA SER A 300 16.00 -11.21 7.19
C SER A 300 16.94 -11.67 6.07
N THR A 301 16.46 -12.46 5.11
CA THR A 301 17.24 -12.89 3.94
C THR A 301 17.50 -11.76 2.95
N TYR A 302 16.86 -10.60 3.16
CA TYR A 302 17.01 -9.42 2.31
C TYR A 302 17.72 -8.29 3.05
N PRO A 303 18.50 -7.46 2.32
CA PRO A 303 18.99 -6.21 2.87
C PRO A 303 17.79 -5.27 3.11
N ARG A 304 17.79 -4.62 4.27
CA ARG A 304 16.61 -3.89 4.74
C ARG A 304 16.98 -2.71 5.62
N ILE A 305 16.14 -1.69 5.59
CA ILE A 305 16.23 -0.54 6.49
C ILE A 305 15.04 -0.59 7.44
N ARG A 306 15.33 -0.78 8.73
CA ARG A 306 14.34 -0.74 9.81
C ARG A 306 14.26 0.67 10.37
N SER A 307 13.07 1.27 10.37
CA SER A 307 12.84 2.65 10.77
C SER A 307 11.79 2.73 11.86
N HIS A 308 12.06 3.45 12.95
CA HIS A 308 11.13 3.63 14.05
C HIS A 308 11.28 4.99 14.74
N ARG A 309 10.24 5.44 15.44
CA ARG A 309 10.24 6.71 16.17
C ARG A 309 10.95 6.55 17.53
N VAL A 310 11.76 7.54 17.91
CA VAL A 310 12.44 7.61 19.23
C VAL A 310 12.05 8.86 20.02
N ALA A 311 11.51 9.89 19.35
CA ALA A 311 10.88 11.08 19.95
C ALA A 311 9.86 11.66 18.97
N GLU A 312 9.03 12.62 19.41
CA GLU A 312 7.88 13.16 18.64
C GLU A 312 8.19 13.53 17.17
N LYS A 313 9.41 14.01 16.88
CA LYS A 313 9.84 14.41 15.54
C LYS A 313 11.15 13.76 15.10
N MET A 314 11.49 12.61 15.69
CA MET A 314 12.77 11.95 15.46
C MET A 314 12.58 10.47 15.17
N ARG A 315 13.18 10.03 14.07
CA ARG A 315 13.24 8.63 13.66
C ARG A 315 14.67 8.14 13.63
N VAL A 316 14.81 6.87 13.94
CA VAL A 316 16.05 6.12 13.76
C VAL A 316 15.87 5.19 12.58
N HIS A 317 16.87 5.16 11.70
CA HIS A 317 16.98 4.28 10.55
C HIS A 317 18.15 3.33 10.76
N GLU A 318 17.88 2.04 10.77
CA GLU A 318 18.82 0.96 11.06
C GLU A 318 18.99 0.12 9.79
N VAL A 319 20.21 0.07 9.26
CA VAL A 319 20.54 -0.63 8.02
C VAL A 319 21.09 -2.00 8.38
N LEU A 320 20.47 -3.05 7.86
CA LEU A 320 20.87 -4.44 8.03
C LEU A 320 21.16 -5.07 6.67
N ASP A 321 22.27 -5.81 6.60
CA ASP A 321 22.62 -6.60 5.44
C ASP A 321 21.73 -7.87 5.36
N ALA A 322 21.66 -8.48 4.18
CA ALA A 322 21.03 -9.78 4.00
C ALA A 322 21.66 -10.83 4.93
N ASP A 323 20.83 -11.71 5.48
CA ASP A 323 21.21 -12.81 6.38
C ASP A 323 21.93 -12.36 7.66
N SER A 324 21.79 -11.08 8.02
CA SER A 324 22.42 -10.50 9.20
C SER A 324 21.40 -9.73 10.05
N HIS A 325 21.56 -9.85 11.37
CA HIS A 325 20.90 -9.00 12.37
C HIS A 325 21.87 -7.95 12.96
N ALA A 326 23.14 -7.99 12.57
CA ALA A 326 24.12 -6.99 12.95
C ALA A 326 23.90 -5.71 12.14
N LEU A 327 23.90 -4.57 12.83
CA LEU A 327 23.81 -3.28 12.17
C LEU A 327 25.01 -3.06 11.27
N ARG A 328 24.76 -2.51 10.09
CA ARG A 328 25.78 -1.95 9.21
C ARG A 328 25.90 -0.44 9.41
N ARG A 329 24.75 0.21 9.63
CA ARG A 329 24.64 1.66 9.87
C ARG A 329 23.40 1.96 10.70
N ARG A 330 23.47 3.03 11.48
CA ARG A 330 22.30 3.64 12.11
C ARG A 330 22.33 5.16 11.89
N ALA A 331 21.18 5.77 11.64
CA ALA A 331 21.07 7.21 11.50
C ALA A 331 19.85 7.75 12.26
N TRP A 332 20.01 8.91 12.90
CA TRP A 332 18.94 9.68 13.53
C TRP A 332 18.60 10.85 12.62
N ALA A 333 17.35 10.94 12.20
CA ALA A 333 16.86 12.00 11.35
C ALA A 333 15.57 12.59 11.93
N SER A 334 15.34 13.89 11.73
CA SER A 334 13.98 14.40 11.93
C SER A 334 13.08 14.00 10.78
N ASP A 335 11.78 14.05 11.04
CA ASP A 335 10.75 13.89 10.00
C ASP A 335 10.87 14.94 8.86
N SER A 336 11.63 16.03 9.09
CA SER A 336 11.87 17.13 8.15
C SER A 336 13.23 17.08 7.41
N GLY A 337 14.00 15.99 7.53
CA GLY A 337 15.16 15.71 6.68
C GLY A 337 16.58 15.91 7.24
N PRO A 338 16.88 16.75 8.27
CA PRO A 338 18.24 16.78 8.80
C PRO A 338 18.59 15.48 9.55
N VAL A 339 19.65 14.81 9.10
CA VAL A 339 20.37 13.82 9.90
C VAL A 339 21.15 14.54 11.00
N TYR A 340 20.95 14.09 12.23
CA TYR A 340 21.62 14.59 13.44
C TYR A 340 22.78 13.70 13.86
N ARG A 341 22.67 12.40 13.60
CA ARG A 341 23.69 11.43 13.97
C ARG A 341 23.74 10.30 12.97
N GLN A 342 24.94 9.82 12.67
CA GLN A 342 25.18 8.61 11.91
C GLN A 342 26.23 7.75 12.62
N GLU A 343 25.96 6.46 12.69
CA GLU A 343 26.84 5.43 13.21
C GLU A 343 27.13 4.43 12.11
N ASP A 344 28.41 4.09 11.91
CA ASP A 344 28.83 3.01 11.03
C ASP A 344 29.39 1.86 11.87
N TYR A 345 29.09 0.63 11.45
CA TYR A 345 29.43 -0.60 12.15
C TYR A 345 30.22 -1.54 11.23
N ASP A 346 31.11 -2.34 11.78
CA ASP A 346 31.82 -3.38 11.03
C ASP A 346 30.94 -4.62 10.79
N LYS A 347 31.47 -5.61 10.05
CA LYS A 347 30.76 -6.87 9.76
C LYS A 347 30.39 -7.69 10.99
N ALA A 348 31.06 -7.46 12.12
CA ALA A 348 30.76 -8.13 13.39
C ALA A 348 29.74 -7.34 14.23
N GLY A 349 29.20 -6.23 13.71
CA GLY A 349 28.26 -5.37 14.41
C GLY A 349 28.91 -4.47 15.45
N ARG A 350 30.23 -4.25 15.39
CA ARG A 350 30.93 -3.33 16.30
C ARG A 350 30.91 -1.93 15.75
N LEU A 351 30.60 -0.94 16.60
CA LEU A 351 30.66 0.47 16.25
C LEU A 351 32.10 0.85 15.83
N VAL A 352 32.25 1.46 14.67
CA VAL A 352 33.56 1.89 14.13
C VAL A 352 33.66 3.40 13.95
N GLN A 353 32.54 4.08 13.69
CA GLN A 353 32.52 5.52 13.49
C GLN A 353 31.20 6.11 13.96
N VAL A 354 31.28 7.30 14.56
CA VAL A 354 30.15 8.16 14.89
C VAL A 354 30.37 9.52 14.25
N ILE A 355 29.33 10.06 13.60
CA ILE A 355 29.26 11.43 13.14
C ILE A 355 28.04 12.09 13.79
N ASN A 356 28.27 13.15 14.55
CA ASN A 356 27.22 14.01 15.11
C ASN A 356 27.18 15.32 14.32
N GLY A 357 25.99 15.78 13.97
CA GLY A 357 25.78 16.94 13.11
C GLY A 357 24.92 18.04 13.73
N GLY A 358 25.44 19.27 13.64
CA GLY A 358 24.69 20.50 13.82
C GLY A 358 24.04 20.63 15.18
N VAL A 359 22.75 20.30 15.28
CA VAL A 359 21.93 20.45 16.50
C VAL A 359 21.74 19.05 17.08
N ASN A 360 22.46 18.71 18.16
CA ASN A 360 22.19 17.46 18.85
C ASN A 360 20.80 17.57 19.49
N PRO A 361 19.86 16.64 19.25
CA PRO A 361 18.68 16.54 20.13
C PRO A 361 19.09 16.39 21.60
N ASP A 362 18.16 16.65 22.52
CA ASP A 362 18.33 16.49 23.97
C ASP A 362 18.47 15.01 24.40
N VAL A 363 19.23 14.20 23.65
CA VAL A 363 19.59 12.83 23.97
C VAL A 363 21.07 12.86 24.40
N PRO A 364 21.37 12.71 25.70
CA PRO A 364 22.75 12.70 26.19
C PRO A 364 23.54 11.54 25.58
N MET A 365 24.70 11.83 24.97
CA MET A 365 25.58 10.83 24.37
C MET A 365 26.87 10.67 25.19
N PRO A 366 27.27 9.44 25.57
CA PRO A 366 28.47 9.22 26.40
C PRO A 366 29.76 9.80 25.83
N GLU A 367 29.94 9.76 24.51
CA GLU A 367 31.13 10.27 23.81
C GLU A 367 31.20 11.80 23.74
N ASP A 368 30.10 12.52 24.01
CA ASP A 368 30.14 13.98 24.11
C ASP A 368 31.00 14.43 25.30
N ALA A 369 31.13 13.60 26.35
CA ALA A 369 32.05 13.86 27.47
C ALA A 369 33.52 13.79 27.03
N ILE A 370 33.85 12.92 26.07
CA ILE A 370 35.21 12.79 25.51
C ILE A 370 35.50 13.95 24.55
N ALA A 371 34.48 14.45 23.86
CA ALA A 371 34.61 15.67 23.04
C ALA A 371 35.05 16.88 23.88
N ALA A 372 34.60 16.95 25.14
CA ALA A 372 34.90 18.02 26.07
C ALA A 372 36.31 17.95 26.69
N ASP A 373 37.01 16.81 26.59
CA ASP A 373 38.33 16.61 27.20
C ASP A 373 39.47 17.16 26.31
N GLY A 374 40.19 18.15 26.85
CA GLY A 374 41.41 18.72 26.23
C GLY A 374 41.21 19.55 24.95
N PHE A 375 39.99 20.00 24.65
CA PHE A 375 39.70 20.93 23.54
C PHE A 375 39.41 22.33 24.07
N ASP A 376 39.69 23.37 23.29
CA ASP A 376 39.42 24.74 23.71
C ASP A 376 37.91 24.89 23.96
N ALA A 377 37.53 25.04 25.23
CA ALA A 377 36.15 25.15 25.66
C ALA A 377 35.42 26.28 24.91
N ARG A 378 36.14 27.30 24.42
CA ARG A 378 35.58 28.40 23.61
C ARG A 378 34.95 27.94 22.29
N VAL A 379 35.44 26.86 21.69
CA VAL A 379 34.85 26.27 20.47
C VAL A 379 33.57 25.48 20.80
N LEU A 380 33.47 24.93 22.02
CA LEU A 380 32.28 24.19 22.48
C LEU A 380 31.21 25.11 23.10
N GLN A 381 31.60 26.29 23.60
CA GLN A 381 30.74 27.24 24.31
C GLN A 381 29.81 28.04 23.38
N GLY A 382 30.04 28.02 22.06
CA GLY A 382 29.19 28.67 21.07
C GLY A 382 27.97 27.84 20.68
N SER A 383 26.87 27.96 21.44
CA SER A 383 25.48 27.66 21.02
C SER A 383 25.00 26.20 20.88
N GLY A 384 25.78 25.18 21.26
CA GLY A 384 25.32 23.78 21.13
C GLY A 384 25.15 23.32 19.68
N LYS A 385 25.75 24.06 18.73
CA LYS A 385 25.73 23.78 17.29
C LYS A 385 27.13 23.41 16.81
N GLY A 386 27.35 22.16 16.43
CA GLY A 386 28.68 21.68 16.03
C GLY A 386 28.69 20.30 15.39
N TYR A 387 29.78 19.97 14.71
CA TYR A 387 29.98 18.66 14.10
C TYR A 387 31.07 17.89 14.83
N ARG A 388 30.86 16.59 15.09
CA ARG A 388 31.84 15.75 15.79
C ARG A 388 32.00 14.43 15.06
N VAL A 389 33.24 13.97 14.92
CA VAL A 389 33.57 12.67 14.32
C VAL A 389 34.47 11.89 15.26
N PHE A 390 34.06 10.66 15.57
CA PHE A 390 34.81 9.71 16.38
C PHE A 390 35.02 8.41 15.62
N HIS A 391 36.22 7.83 15.75
CA HIS A 391 36.49 6.45 15.37
C HIS A 391 36.58 5.58 16.60
N PHE A 392 36.27 4.29 16.47
CA PHE A 392 36.31 3.35 17.59
C PHE A 392 37.30 2.25 17.30
N ASP A 393 38.19 1.99 18.27
CA ASP A 393 39.12 0.87 18.17
C ASP A 393 38.41 -0.48 18.36
N ARG A 394 39.14 -1.58 18.17
CA ARG A 394 38.60 -2.94 18.33
C ARG A 394 38.09 -3.25 19.74
N ARG A 395 38.45 -2.44 20.75
CA ARG A 395 37.99 -2.55 22.14
C ARG A 395 36.81 -1.63 22.44
N GLY A 396 36.29 -0.92 21.44
CA GLY A 396 35.19 0.04 21.58
C GLY A 396 35.62 1.36 22.22
N ARG A 397 36.93 1.67 22.24
CA ARG A 397 37.40 2.95 22.78
C ARG A 397 37.31 4.02 21.70
N PRO A 398 36.65 5.16 21.98
CA PRO A 398 36.53 6.25 21.04
C PRO A 398 37.85 7.03 20.91
N GLU A 399 38.19 7.36 19.68
CA GLU A 399 39.25 8.26 19.28
C GLU A 399 38.63 9.45 18.55
N ARG A 400 38.96 10.67 19.00
CA ARG A 400 38.46 11.91 18.40
C ARG A 400 39.19 12.20 17.09
N VAL A 401 38.43 12.34 16.01
CA VAL A 401 38.97 12.66 14.69
C VAL A 401 38.76 14.13 14.34
N LEU A 402 37.56 14.66 14.61
CA LEU A 402 37.18 16.04 14.29
C LEU A 402 36.15 16.58 15.29
N VAL A 403 36.34 17.82 15.75
CA VAL A 403 35.32 18.57 16.51
C VAL A 403 35.25 19.98 15.98
N CYS A 404 34.10 20.33 15.43
CA CYS A 404 33.79 21.64 14.90
C CYS A 404 32.76 22.34 15.77
N GLY A 405 32.98 23.62 16.05
CA GLY A 405 32.04 24.47 16.75
C GLY A 405 31.96 25.86 16.13
N LYS A 406 30.78 26.46 16.22
CA LYS A 406 30.59 27.84 15.79
C LYS A 406 31.17 28.78 16.85
N ILE A 407 32.04 29.70 16.44
CA ILE A 407 32.45 30.80 17.30
C ILE A 407 31.62 32.02 16.89
N ALA A 408 30.96 32.66 17.86
CA ALA A 408 30.28 33.92 17.59
C ALA A 408 31.34 34.99 17.30
N ALA A 409 31.49 35.35 16.03
CA ALA A 409 32.28 36.53 15.68
C ALA A 409 31.47 37.78 16.05
N GLY A 410 32.16 38.87 16.41
CA GLY A 410 31.50 40.14 16.76
C GLY A 410 30.61 40.66 15.62
N ALA A 411 29.75 41.65 15.92
CA ALA A 411 28.62 42.11 15.09
C ALA A 411 28.89 42.44 13.60
N GLU A 412 30.14 42.46 13.14
CA GLU A 412 30.55 42.76 11.76
C GLU A 412 31.25 41.60 11.03
N ALA A 413 31.49 40.46 11.68
CA ALA A 413 32.14 39.29 11.08
C ALA A 413 31.15 38.13 10.93
N GLY A 414 31.17 37.47 9.77
CA GLY A 414 30.30 36.33 9.48
C GLY A 414 30.54 35.15 10.43
N ASP A 415 29.58 34.23 10.49
CA ASP A 415 29.66 33.03 11.33
C ASP A 415 30.85 32.14 10.90
N GLU A 416 31.92 32.10 11.69
CA GLU A 416 33.08 31.22 11.48
C GLU A 416 32.91 29.88 12.22
N VAL A 417 33.28 28.78 11.56
CA VAL A 417 33.30 27.45 12.18
C VAL A 417 34.74 27.00 12.37
N HIS A 418 35.10 26.76 13.62
CA HIS A 418 36.43 26.31 14.00
C HIS A 418 36.41 24.81 14.23
N CYS A 419 37.27 24.08 13.53
CA CYS A 419 37.37 22.63 13.60
C CYS A 419 38.74 22.20 14.12
N GLY A 420 38.74 21.54 15.29
CA GLY A 420 39.90 20.82 15.80
C GLY A 420 39.98 19.41 15.25
N LYS A 421 41.20 18.96 14.89
CA LYS A 421 41.48 17.59 14.45
C LYS A 421 42.09 16.75 15.58
N GLY A 422 42.16 15.43 15.39
CA GLY A 422 42.76 14.49 16.34
C GLY A 422 44.23 14.80 16.69
N ASP A 423 44.97 15.42 15.77
CA ASP A 423 46.35 15.91 15.95
C ASP A 423 46.45 17.25 16.71
N ARG A 424 45.32 17.78 17.19
CA ARG A 424 45.18 19.08 17.87
C ARG A 424 45.43 20.30 16.99
N SER A 425 45.54 20.14 15.67
CA SER A 425 45.50 21.28 14.73
C SER A 425 44.10 21.88 14.67
N VAL A 426 44.03 23.19 14.41
CA VAL A 426 42.77 23.93 14.24
C VAL A 426 42.69 24.45 12.82
N VAL A 427 41.57 24.19 12.15
CA VAL A 427 41.26 24.70 10.81
C VAL A 427 39.96 25.52 10.90
N VAL A 428 39.95 26.68 10.27
CA VAL A 428 38.77 27.55 10.18
C VAL A 428 38.10 27.30 8.84
N TYR A 429 36.78 27.08 8.87
CA TYR A 429 35.94 26.87 7.71
C TYR A 429 34.80 27.91 7.70
N GLN A 430 34.36 28.31 6.51
CA GLN A 430 33.05 28.95 6.37
C GLN A 430 31.96 27.91 6.69
N ASN A 431 30.82 28.33 7.25
CA ASN A 431 29.78 27.41 7.74
C ASN A 431 29.27 26.40 6.67
N ASN A 432 29.22 26.80 5.40
CA ASN A 432 28.81 25.94 4.29
C ASN A 432 29.89 24.92 3.88
N GLU A 433 31.16 25.16 4.20
CA GLU A 433 32.30 24.31 3.83
C GLU A 433 32.43 23.09 4.72
N VAL A 434 32.02 23.16 5.99
CA VAL A 434 32.10 22.01 6.92
C VAL A 434 31.15 20.89 6.51
N SER A 435 29.94 21.22 6.08
CA SER A 435 29.01 20.20 5.56
C SER A 435 29.55 19.56 4.27
N GLY A 436 30.22 20.33 3.41
CA GLY A 436 30.89 19.82 2.21
C GLY A 436 32.07 18.90 2.55
N PHE A 437 32.94 19.32 3.47
CA PHE A 437 34.05 18.51 3.96
C PHE A 437 33.58 17.19 4.59
N LEU A 438 32.54 17.23 5.44
CA LEU A 438 32.01 16.02 6.06
C LEU A 438 31.39 15.06 5.03
N LYS A 439 30.76 15.62 4.01
CA LYS A 439 30.25 14.89 2.86
C LYS A 439 31.41 14.23 2.08
N ASP A 440 32.43 14.98 1.72
CA ASP A 440 33.54 14.48 0.89
C ASP A 440 34.44 13.48 1.65
N ALA A 441 34.78 13.78 2.91
CA ALA A 441 35.72 12.98 3.70
C ALA A 441 35.05 11.79 4.41
N TYR A 442 33.78 11.94 4.83
CA TYR A 442 33.10 10.93 5.66
C TYR A 442 31.74 10.49 5.10
N GLY A 443 31.34 10.97 3.91
CA GLY A 443 30.06 10.63 3.28
C GLY A 443 28.84 11.03 4.11
N TRP A 444 28.96 12.09 4.90
CA TRP A 444 27.85 12.66 5.67
C TRP A 444 26.72 13.10 4.73
N ARG A 445 25.47 12.66 5.00
CA ARG A 445 24.23 12.94 4.23
C ARG A 445 24.17 12.42 2.79
N ASP A 446 25.32 12.15 2.17
CA ASP A 446 25.41 11.63 0.81
C ASP A 446 25.37 10.11 0.73
N ARG A 447 25.68 9.43 1.82
CA ARG A 447 25.63 7.97 1.87
C ARG A 447 24.17 7.55 1.94
N PRO A 448 23.63 6.92 0.89
CA PRO A 448 22.28 6.41 0.92
C PRO A 448 22.12 5.47 2.11
N LEU A 449 21.00 5.55 2.84
CA LEU A 449 20.69 4.56 3.88
C LEU A 449 20.62 3.14 3.29
N ALA A 450 20.35 3.03 1.99
CA ALA A 450 20.74 1.92 1.12
C ALA A 450 20.85 2.42 -0.33
N ALA A 451 21.63 1.74 -1.18
CA ALA A 451 22.00 2.19 -2.53
C ALA A 451 20.81 2.81 -3.31
N GLY A 452 20.80 4.13 -3.54
CA GLY A 452 19.73 4.80 -4.30
C GLY A 452 18.51 5.29 -3.49
N SER A 453 18.58 5.31 -2.16
CA SER A 453 17.65 6.10 -1.33
C SER A 453 18.32 7.39 -0.85
N PRO A 454 17.91 8.59 -1.33
CA PRO A 454 18.23 9.81 -0.62
C PRO A 454 17.49 9.84 0.72
N LEU A 455 18.09 10.52 1.69
CA LEU A 455 17.48 10.87 2.98
C LEU A 455 16.37 11.91 2.80
#